data_AF-A0A5J5LU16-F1
#
_entry.id   AF-A0A5J5LU16-F1
#
_cell.length_a   1.000
_cell.length_b   1.000
_cell.length_c   1.000
_cell.angle_alpha   90.00
_cell.angle_beta   90.00
_cell.angle_gamma   90.00
#
_symmetry.space_group_name_H-M   'P 1'
#
loop_
_entity.id
_entity.type
_entity.pdbx_description
1 polymer ?
#
loop_
_entity_poly.entity_id
_entity_poly.type
_entity_poly.pdbx_seq_one_letter_code
_entity_poly.pdbx_strand_id
1 'polypeptide(L)'
;MDEGQTLIERTREEITDQSSQRQLINLIESIIIYKFPQKSREEIETMFGLSDLKQTRVYQEALAEGEEQGLERGLQEGERLVVENLLRVRFGELDPEIQAIISRILQLSPEEFTPLLLQYSKQELLNQFGNCQ
;
A
#
# COMPACT_ATOMS: atom_id res chain seq x y z
N MET A 1 -10.84 33.30 10.01
CA MET A 1 -11.29 32.39 8.94
C MET A 1 -10.11 32.19 8.03
N ASP A 2 -9.75 30.94 7.74
CA ASP A 2 -8.61 30.60 6.87
C ASP A 2 -8.95 31.05 5.43
N GLU A 3 -8.00 31.66 4.72
CA GLU A 3 -8.18 32.16 3.35
C GLU A 3 -8.72 31.07 2.41
N GLY A 4 -8.37 29.80 2.64
CA GLY A 4 -8.87 28.68 1.84
C GLY A 4 -10.37 28.42 1.98
N GLN A 5 -10.95 28.64 3.17
CA GLN A 5 -12.38 28.42 3.40
C GLN A 5 -13.19 29.47 2.64
N THR A 6 -12.77 30.74 2.72
CA THR A 6 -13.36 31.85 1.98
C THR A 6 -13.30 31.63 0.47
N LEU A 7 -12.20 31.05 -0.04
CA LEU A 7 -12.07 30.75 -1.47
C LEU A 7 -13.05 29.66 -1.94
N ILE A 8 -13.28 28.64 -1.12
CA ILE A 8 -14.25 27.57 -1.41
C ILE A 8 -15.68 28.14 -1.44
N GLU A 9 -16.04 28.94 -0.44
CA GLU A 9 -17.37 29.57 -0.33
C GLU A 9 -17.61 30.51 -1.52
N ARG A 10 -16.66 31.39 -1.85
CA ARG A 10 -16.77 32.29 -3.01
C ARG A 10 -16.86 31.54 -4.33
N THR A 11 -16.11 30.46 -4.50
CA THR A 11 -16.20 29.62 -5.71
C THR A 11 -17.59 29.00 -5.85
N ARG A 12 -18.22 28.62 -4.74
CA ARG A 12 -19.59 28.08 -4.74
C ARG A 12 -20.66 29.13 -5.08
N GLU A 13 -20.45 30.38 -4.66
CA GLU A 13 -21.41 31.48 -4.85
C GLU A 13 -21.24 32.22 -6.18
N GLU A 14 -20.00 32.49 -6.61
CA GLU A 14 -19.68 33.34 -7.76
C GLU A 14 -19.66 32.58 -9.09
N ILE A 15 -19.38 31.27 -9.08
CA ILE A 15 -19.31 30.45 -10.31
C ILE A 15 -20.60 29.65 -10.51
N THR A 16 -21.39 30.04 -11.51
CA THR A 16 -22.65 29.36 -11.86
C THR A 16 -22.45 28.09 -12.70
N ASP A 17 -21.40 28.06 -13.54
CA ASP A 17 -21.08 26.88 -14.35
C ASP A 17 -20.53 25.76 -13.46
N GLN A 18 -21.27 24.66 -13.40
CA GLN A 18 -20.97 23.52 -12.52
C GLN A 18 -19.64 22.85 -12.87
N SER A 19 -19.25 22.82 -14.15
CA SER A 19 -17.97 22.24 -14.57
C SER A 19 -16.79 23.07 -14.05
N SER A 20 -16.81 24.37 -14.32
CA SER A 20 -15.79 25.33 -13.88
C SER A 20 -15.70 25.41 -12.37
N GLN A 21 -16.86 25.41 -11.68
CA GLN A 21 -16.94 25.38 -10.23
C GLN A 21 -16.24 24.13 -9.67
N ARG A 22 -16.54 22.94 -10.21
CA ARG A 22 -15.91 21.69 -9.78
C ARG A 22 -14.41 21.66 -10.05
N GLN A 23 -13.97 22.16 -11.20
CA GLN A 23 -12.55 22.24 -11.54
C GLN A 23 -11.77 23.15 -10.57
N LEU A 24 -12.32 24.32 -10.24
CA LEU A 24 -11.65 25.25 -9.33
C LEU A 24 -11.65 24.73 -7.88
N ILE A 25 -12.73 24.11 -7.42
CA ILE A 25 -12.77 23.42 -6.12
C ILE A 25 -11.71 22.32 -6.07
N ASN A 26 -11.62 21.45 -7.07
CA ASN A 26 -10.60 20.39 -7.13
C ASN A 26 -9.16 20.95 -7.06
N LEU A 27 -8.91 22.10 -7.69
CA LEU A 27 -7.60 22.77 -7.63
C LEU A 27 -7.31 23.29 -6.22
N ILE A 28 -8.29 23.94 -5.58
CA ILE A 28 -8.15 24.45 -4.21
C ILE A 28 -7.88 23.30 -3.24
N GLU A 29 -8.64 22.19 -3.34
CA GLU A 29 -8.45 20.99 -2.52
C GLU A 29 -7.03 20.41 -2.70
N SER A 30 -6.54 20.34 -3.94
CA SER A 30 -5.17 19.88 -4.24
C SER A 30 -4.10 20.77 -3.60
N ILE A 31 -4.28 22.09 -3.65
CA ILE A 31 -3.36 23.07 -3.02
C ILE A 31 -3.39 22.92 -1.49
N ILE A 32 -4.55 22.70 -0.90
CA ILE A 32 -4.70 22.53 0.56
C ILE A 32 -3.94 21.28 1.02
N ILE A 33 -4.09 20.14 0.35
CA ILE A 33 -3.36 18.90 0.68
C ILE A 33 -1.85 19.16 0.64
N TYR A 34 -1.36 19.84 -0.39
CA TYR A 34 0.05 20.20 -0.51
C TYR A 34 0.54 21.17 0.59
N LYS A 35 -0.29 22.15 0.97
CA LYS A 35 0.04 23.16 1.99
C LYS A 35 0.03 22.59 3.41
N PHE A 36 -0.72 21.51 3.66
CA PHE A 36 -0.90 20.90 4.97
C PHE A 36 -0.57 19.40 4.98
N PRO A 37 0.68 19.00 4.67
CA PRO A 37 1.04 17.58 4.48
C PRO A 37 1.00 16.74 5.76
N GLN A 38 0.95 17.38 6.93
CA GLN A 38 0.94 16.70 8.24
C GLN A 38 -0.45 16.67 8.89
N LYS A 39 -1.46 17.30 8.28
CA LYS A 39 -2.84 17.26 8.79
C LYS A 39 -3.55 16.02 8.27
N SER A 40 -4.34 15.40 9.13
CA SER A 40 -5.24 14.34 8.70
C SER A 40 -6.34 14.91 7.80
N ARG A 41 -6.93 14.03 6.99
CA ARG A 41 -8.09 14.35 6.15
C ARG A 41 -9.21 15.02 6.96
N GLU A 42 -9.54 14.45 8.11
CA GLU A 42 -10.66 14.93 8.96
C GLU A 42 -10.40 16.33 9.50
N GLU A 43 -9.15 16.64 9.86
CA GLU A 43 -8.76 18.00 10.24
C GLU A 43 -8.91 18.98 9.08
N ILE A 44 -8.53 18.58 7.86
CA ILE A 44 -8.66 19.43 6.66
C ILE A 44 -10.15 19.64 6.31
N GLU A 45 -10.96 18.58 6.30
CA GLU A 45 -12.40 18.66 6.04
C GLU A 45 -13.09 19.62 7.00
N THR A 46 -12.74 19.52 8.29
CA THR A 46 -13.26 20.38 9.35
C THR A 46 -12.81 21.84 9.19
N MET A 47 -11.52 22.06 8.89
CA MET A 47 -10.95 23.41 8.74
C MET A 47 -11.51 24.19 7.54
N PHE A 48 -11.89 23.49 6.47
CA PHE A 48 -12.28 24.11 5.21
C PHE A 48 -13.75 23.89 4.81
N GLY A 49 -14.56 23.23 5.65
CA GLY A 49 -15.96 22.95 5.35
C GLY A 49 -16.13 22.08 4.09
N LEU A 50 -15.15 21.20 3.85
CA LEU A 50 -15.15 20.27 2.74
C LEU A 50 -15.88 19.00 3.16
N SER A 51 -16.80 18.53 2.32
CA SER A 51 -17.60 17.36 2.63
C SER A 51 -17.15 16.11 1.87
N ASP A 52 -16.25 16.24 0.88
CA ASP A 52 -15.94 15.12 0.00
C ASP A 52 -14.54 15.18 -0.64
N LEU A 53 -13.48 15.34 0.18
CA LEU A 53 -12.08 15.23 -0.28
C LEU A 53 -11.80 13.90 -1.00
N LYS A 54 -12.62 12.88 -0.74
CA LYS A 54 -12.54 11.56 -1.38
C LYS A 54 -12.86 11.57 -2.88
N GLN A 55 -13.60 12.58 -3.37
CA GLN A 55 -13.89 12.72 -4.80
C GLN A 55 -12.75 13.42 -5.55
N THR A 56 -11.78 13.98 -4.84
CA THR A 56 -10.63 14.59 -5.50
C THR A 56 -9.87 13.55 -6.28
N ARG A 57 -9.37 13.95 -7.46
CA ARG A 57 -8.54 13.07 -8.29
C ARG A 57 -7.31 12.58 -7.52
N VAL A 58 -6.65 13.48 -6.80
CA VAL A 58 -5.47 13.18 -5.97
C VAL A 58 -5.77 12.11 -4.92
N TYR A 59 -6.92 12.17 -4.24
CA TYR A 59 -7.30 11.15 -3.27
C TYR A 59 -7.56 9.79 -3.93
N GLN A 60 -8.27 9.76 -5.06
CA GLN A 60 -8.58 8.52 -5.77
C GLN A 60 -7.32 7.83 -6.30
N GLU A 61 -6.36 8.62 -6.80
CA GLU A 61 -5.04 8.12 -7.22
C GLU A 61 -4.26 7.55 -6.03
N ALA A 62 -4.18 8.29 -4.92
CA ALA A 62 -3.51 7.83 -3.70
C ALA A 62 -4.16 6.55 -3.12
N LEU A 63 -5.49 6.43 -3.19
CA LEU A 63 -6.19 5.21 -2.77
C LEU A 63 -5.86 4.03 -3.69
N ALA A 64 -5.89 4.23 -5.01
CA ALA A 64 -5.57 3.18 -5.97
C ALA A 64 -4.12 2.69 -5.83
N GLU A 65 -3.15 3.60 -5.69
CA GLU A 65 -1.75 3.26 -5.40
C GLU A 65 -1.62 2.49 -4.06
N GLY A 66 -2.36 2.92 -3.04
CA GLY A 66 -2.38 2.26 -1.74
C GLY A 66 -2.98 0.84 -1.79
N GLU A 67 -4.03 0.62 -2.59
CA GLU A 67 -4.63 -0.69 -2.82
C GLU A 67 -3.66 -1.62 -3.56
N GLU A 68 -2.99 -1.12 -4.60
CA GLU A 68 -1.98 -1.89 -5.35
C GLU A 68 -0.80 -2.31 -4.46
N GLN A 69 -0.21 -1.35 -3.73
CA GLN A 69 0.87 -1.63 -2.76
C GLN A 69 0.41 -2.53 -1.62
N GLY A 70 -0.87 -2.42 -1.22
CA GLY A 70 -1.47 -3.27 -0.19
C GLY A 70 -1.61 -4.70 -0.66
N LEU A 71 -2.05 -4.91 -1.90
CA LEU A 71 -2.17 -6.23 -2.51
C LEU A 71 -0.80 -6.89 -2.69
N GLU A 72 0.20 -6.15 -3.20
CA GLU A 72 1.55 -6.68 -3.40
C GLU A 72 2.17 -7.11 -2.06
N ARG A 73 2.11 -6.25 -1.03
CA ARG A 73 2.59 -6.60 0.31
C ARG A 73 1.84 -7.78 0.90
N GLY A 74 0.51 -7.80 0.78
CA GLY A 74 -0.32 -8.89 1.29
C GLY A 74 0.00 -10.23 0.62
N LEU A 75 0.32 -10.22 -0.68
CA LEU A 75 0.75 -11.41 -1.40
C LEU A 75 2.12 -11.90 -0.90
N GLN A 76 3.11 -11.00 -0.79
CA GLN A 76 4.46 -11.36 -0.30
C GLN A 76 4.44 -11.88 1.15
N GLU A 77 3.69 -11.23 2.03
CA GLU A 77 3.52 -11.67 3.42
C GLU A 77 2.77 -13.02 3.49
N GLY A 78 1.75 -13.20 2.65
CA GLY A 78 1.00 -14.44 2.54
C GLY A 78 1.86 -15.61 2.05
N GLU A 79 2.66 -15.40 1.00
CA GLU A 79 3.61 -16.40 0.49
C GLU A 79 4.62 -16.78 1.57
N ARG A 80 5.23 -15.80 2.24
CA ARG A 80 6.15 -16.06 3.34
C ARG A 80 5.52 -16.91 4.43
N LEU A 81 4.30 -16.57 4.84
CA LEU A 81 3.57 -17.31 5.85
C LEU A 81 3.29 -18.76 5.42
N VAL A 82 2.92 -18.98 4.16
CA VAL A 82 2.71 -20.34 3.61
C VAL A 82 4.02 -21.13 3.61
N VAL A 83 5.12 -20.54 3.16
CA VAL A 83 6.45 -21.18 3.15
C VAL A 83 6.90 -21.55 4.56
N GLU A 84 6.82 -20.61 5.51
CA GLU A 84 7.17 -20.85 6.91
C GLU A 84 6.31 -21.96 7.54
N ASN A 85 5.00 -21.94 7.30
CA ASN A 85 4.10 -22.97 7.82
C ASN A 85 4.41 -24.35 7.23
N LEU A 86 4.65 -24.43 5.92
CA LEU A 86 4.95 -25.70 5.26
C LEU A 86 6.26 -26.29 5.78
N LEU A 87 7.31 -25.47 5.87
CA LEU A 87 8.59 -25.87 6.44
C LEU A 87 8.44 -26.32 7.90
N ARG A 88 7.60 -25.64 8.69
CA ARG A 88 7.34 -26.02 10.09
C ARG A 88 6.65 -27.36 10.21
N VAL A 89 5.66 -27.62 9.34
CA VAL A 89 4.96 -28.90 9.27
C VAL A 89 5.91 -30.04 8.86
N ARG A 90 6.84 -29.79 7.93
CA ARG A 90 7.76 -30.83 7.43
C ARG A 90 8.95 -31.10 8.33
N PHE A 91 9.54 -30.06 8.93
CA PHE A 91 10.84 -30.14 9.61
C PHE A 91 10.79 -29.81 11.10
N GLY A 92 9.63 -29.39 11.63
CA GLY A 92 9.49 -28.95 13.02
C GLY A 92 9.91 -27.48 13.18
N GLU A 93 10.61 -27.15 14.26
CA GLU A 93 11.03 -25.76 14.48
C GLU A 93 11.96 -25.25 13.36
N LEU A 94 11.72 -24.02 12.91
CA LEU A 94 12.53 -23.36 11.89
C LEU A 94 13.79 -22.79 12.54
N ASP A 95 14.87 -23.55 12.49
CA ASP A 95 16.17 -23.10 12.97
C ASP A 95 16.75 -21.95 12.13
N PRO A 96 17.81 -21.26 12.61
CA PRO A 96 18.36 -20.10 11.93
C PRO A 96 18.85 -20.38 10.51
N GLU A 97 19.32 -21.60 10.23
CA GLU A 97 19.80 -22.00 8.90
C GLU A 97 18.64 -22.01 7.89
N ILE A 98 17.50 -22.59 8.28
CA ILE A 98 16.30 -22.60 7.44
C ILE A 98 15.71 -21.20 7.31
N GLN A 99 15.65 -20.41 8.39
CA GLN A 99 15.14 -19.04 8.29
C GLN A 99 15.96 -18.17 7.32
N ALA A 100 17.28 -18.36 7.28
CA ALA A 100 18.19 -17.61 6.41
C ALA A 100 17.97 -17.89 4.91
N ILE A 101 17.36 -19.01 4.54
CA ILE A 101 17.09 -19.35 3.13
C ILE A 101 15.70 -18.94 2.64
N ILE A 102 14.74 -18.68 3.55
CA ILE A 102 13.34 -18.36 3.17
C ILE A 102 13.26 -17.18 2.21
N SER A 103 14.01 -16.11 2.47
CA SER A 103 14.00 -14.93 1.58
C SER A 103 14.50 -15.25 0.17
N ARG A 104 15.36 -16.26 -0.02
CA ARG A 104 15.83 -16.70 -1.34
C ARG A 104 14.83 -17.63 -2.02
N ILE A 105 14.14 -18.47 -1.24
CA ILE A 105 13.04 -19.30 -1.76
C ILE A 105 11.91 -18.41 -2.31
N LEU A 106 11.57 -17.33 -1.61
CA LEU A 106 10.53 -16.37 -2.01
C LEU A 106 10.93 -15.49 -3.21
N GLN A 107 12.16 -15.57 -3.72
CA GLN A 107 12.53 -14.95 -5.00
C GLN A 107 12.06 -15.76 -6.20
N LEU A 108 11.73 -17.03 -5.99
CA LEU A 108 11.14 -17.90 -6.99
C LEU A 108 9.62 -17.71 -7.03
N SER A 109 9.01 -18.04 -8.16
CA SER A 109 7.54 -18.11 -8.26
C SER A 109 6.98 -19.28 -7.42
N PRO A 110 5.69 -19.22 -7.02
CA PRO A 110 5.03 -20.33 -6.35
C PRO A 110 5.17 -21.67 -7.07
N GLU A 111 5.11 -21.68 -8.40
CA GLU A 111 5.25 -22.88 -9.23
C GLU A 111 6.65 -23.49 -9.14
N GLU A 112 7.68 -22.66 -8.91
CA GLU A 112 9.07 -23.08 -8.80
C GLU A 112 9.40 -23.53 -7.37
N PHE A 113 9.01 -22.78 -6.33
CA PHE A 113 9.36 -23.16 -4.97
C PHE A 113 8.47 -24.25 -4.38
N THR A 114 7.19 -24.35 -4.77
CA THR A 114 6.26 -25.34 -4.19
C THR A 114 6.75 -26.78 -4.31
N PRO A 115 7.17 -27.28 -5.49
CA PRO A 115 7.70 -28.65 -5.58
C PRO A 115 8.97 -28.84 -4.75
N LEU A 116 9.86 -27.84 -4.68
CA LEU A 116 11.06 -27.91 -3.85
C LEU A 116 10.69 -28.05 -2.37
N LEU A 117 9.77 -27.22 -1.88
CA LEU A 117 9.30 -27.26 -0.50
C LEU A 117 8.52 -28.52 -0.14
N LEU A 118 7.98 -29.26 -1.11
CA LEU A 118 7.25 -30.52 -0.86
C LEU A 118 8.13 -31.76 -1.02
N GLN A 119 9.11 -31.72 -1.92
CA GLN A 119 9.89 -32.89 -2.31
C GLN A 119 11.26 -32.93 -1.63
N TYR A 120 11.92 -31.78 -1.47
CA TYR A 120 13.31 -31.76 -0.99
C TYR A 120 13.37 -32.00 0.51
N SER A 121 14.45 -32.65 0.96
CA SER A 121 14.82 -32.72 2.36
C SER A 121 15.36 -31.37 2.84
N LYS A 122 15.44 -31.22 4.18
CA LYS A 122 16.01 -30.04 4.82
C LYS A 122 17.43 -29.73 4.31
N GLN A 123 18.29 -30.76 4.21
CA GLN A 123 19.67 -30.58 3.76
C GLN A 123 19.77 -30.19 2.29
N GLU A 124 18.90 -30.71 1.42
CA GLU A 124 18.88 -30.33 0.00
C GLU A 124 18.47 -28.87 -0.17
N LEU A 125 17.47 -28.40 0.58
CA LEU A 125 17.08 -26.98 0.60
C LEU A 125 18.23 -26.09 1.09
N LEU A 126 18.92 -26.47 2.17
CA LEU A 126 20.08 -25.74 2.66
C LEU A 126 21.24 -25.74 1.66
N ASN A 127 21.49 -26.85 0.98
CA ASN A 127 22.55 -26.91 -0.04
C ASN A 127 22.23 -26.03 -1.25
N GLN A 128 20.95 -25.98 -1.65
CA GLN A 128 20.50 -25.20 -2.81
C GLN A 128 20.45 -23.70 -2.52
N PHE A 129 19.95 -23.30 -1.35
CA PHE A 129 19.67 -21.90 -1.02
C PHE A 129 20.61 -21.29 0.03
N GLY A 130 21.43 -22.11 0.70
CA GLY A 130 22.34 -21.66 1.76
C GLY A 130 23.64 -21.03 1.26
N ASN A 131 24.01 -21.25 -0.01
CA ASN A 131 25.28 -20.77 -0.57
C ASN A 131 25.09 -19.54 -1.47
N CYS A 132 25.27 -18.36 -0.88
CA CYS A 132 25.86 -17.19 -1.55
C CYS A 132 26.38 -16.22 -0.49
N GLN A 133 27.72 -16.11 -0.42
CA GLN A 133 28.43 -14.89 -0.01
C GLN A 133 28.02 -13.72 -0.91
#